data_AF-A0A961DIX6-F1
#
_entry.id   AF-A0A961DIX6-F1
#
_cell.length_a   1.000
_cell.length_b   1.000
_cell.length_c   1.000
_cell.angle_alpha   90.00
_cell.angle_beta   90.00
_cell.angle_gamma   90.00
#
_symmetry.space_group_name_H-M   'P 1'
#
loop_
_entity.id
_entity.type
_entity.pdbx_description
1 polymer ?
#
loop_
_entity_poly.entity_id
_entity_poly.type
_entity_poly.pdbx_seq_one_letter_code
_entity_poly.pdbx_strand_id
1 'polypeptide(L)'
;RCEITGRFSFEEVQSLLCRGMDVDGEYFIHLTRSRLGIAALQLIESHRIGEGNTAMQSFHGITLDAWGAPVSYRVLEDQSSRELPAQSVLHVFEPENATSVRNAPTIQHSINHILDEMELLALEKHAVKDNCDVTRVLKTETGDLNDDSDFAIEGQEAAQSESTDPTSLQRITGGKLVALKTNESLDSFEPKRPSPTFTGFLEHLRRDAALGVLPYEFAADSSKVGGAGVRLVVAKADRRFSYRQMILIQRFIKPVWFYVIGDAIDRGELPAVQGWWKISCVTPRRITVDAGREAQQNRSDVEMGLKTISDHYEELGADFGEELERRARDAKMILETAAKYGVPLEMLWKPSGGTLIAPPVVDTPTGE
;
A
#
# COMPACT_ATOMS: atom_id res chain seq x y z
N ARG A 1 -9.89 -13.37 17.59
CA ARG A 1 -9.59 -12.00 17.11
C ARG A 1 -8.90 -11.27 18.25
N CYS A 2 -7.81 -10.56 17.99
CA CYS A 2 -6.91 -10.02 19.03
C CYS A 2 -7.32 -8.62 19.53
N GLU A 3 -8.12 -7.91 18.75
CA GLU A 3 -8.56 -6.55 19.03
C GLU A 3 -9.88 -6.56 19.81
N ILE A 4 -10.06 -5.60 20.74
CA ILE A 4 -11.13 -5.58 21.75
C ILE A 4 -12.55 -5.57 21.15
N THR A 5 -12.75 -4.96 19.98
CA THR A 5 -14.05 -4.99 19.27
C THR A 5 -14.29 -6.30 18.51
N GLY A 6 -13.26 -7.13 18.35
CA GLY A 6 -13.32 -8.40 17.64
C GLY A 6 -13.39 -8.26 16.11
N ARG A 7 -13.23 -7.05 15.58
CA ARG A 7 -13.36 -6.76 14.14
C ARG A 7 -12.15 -7.17 13.32
N PHE A 8 -10.96 -7.08 13.90
CA PHE A 8 -9.69 -7.19 13.16
C PHE A 8 -8.86 -8.42 13.59
N SER A 9 -8.23 -9.08 12.63
CA SER A 9 -7.16 -10.06 12.84
C SER A 9 -5.87 -9.35 13.22
N PHE A 10 -4.86 -10.12 13.63
CA PHE A 10 -3.58 -9.52 14.00
C PHE A 10 -2.85 -8.90 12.79
N GLU A 11 -3.01 -9.50 11.61
CA GLU A 11 -2.49 -8.97 10.33
C GLU A 11 -3.20 -7.67 9.95
N GLU A 12 -4.53 -7.60 10.13
CA GLU A 12 -5.30 -6.38 9.88
C GLU A 12 -4.88 -5.25 10.85
N VAL A 13 -4.60 -5.58 12.12
CA VAL A 13 -4.07 -4.61 13.10
C VAL A 13 -2.69 -4.11 12.70
N GLN A 14 -1.78 -4.98 12.24
CA GLN A 14 -0.47 -4.56 11.73
C GLN A 14 -0.61 -3.60 10.53
N SER A 15 -1.54 -3.88 9.61
CA SER A 15 -1.82 -3.02 8.46
C SER A 15 -2.36 -1.64 8.87
N LEU A 16 -3.32 -1.61 9.80
CA LEU A 16 -3.87 -0.36 10.34
C LEU A 16 -2.82 0.47 11.05
N LEU A 17 -1.94 -0.17 11.83
CA LEU A 17 -0.82 0.48 12.50
C LEU A 17 0.15 1.09 11.48
N CYS A 18 0.56 0.34 10.45
CA CYS A 18 1.42 0.86 9.39
C CYS A 18 0.81 2.08 8.71
N ARG A 19 -0.47 2.01 8.36
CA ARG A 19 -1.20 3.13 7.77
C ARG A 19 -1.26 4.33 8.71
N GLY A 20 -1.54 4.10 9.99
CA GLY A 20 -1.54 5.15 11.02
C GLY A 20 -0.19 5.84 11.15
N MET A 21 0.91 5.09 11.14
CA MET A 21 2.25 5.67 11.12
C MET A 21 2.54 6.49 9.87
N ASP A 22 2.08 6.06 8.69
CA ASP A 22 2.32 6.79 7.44
C ASP A 22 1.51 8.09 7.35
N VAL A 23 0.27 8.07 7.84
CA VAL A 23 -0.67 9.21 7.77
C VAL A 23 -0.49 10.17 8.94
N ASP A 24 -0.33 9.66 10.16
CA ASP A 24 -0.30 10.45 11.40
C ASP A 24 1.12 10.56 12.00
N GLY A 25 2.10 9.77 11.53
CA GLY A 25 3.49 9.76 12.03
C GLY A 25 3.75 8.80 13.19
N GLU A 26 2.70 8.40 13.89
CA GLU A 26 2.73 7.54 15.06
C GLU A 26 1.40 6.79 15.21
N TYR A 27 1.36 5.81 16.10
CA TYR A 27 0.15 5.10 16.47
C TYR A 27 0.23 4.59 17.91
N PHE A 28 -0.92 4.48 18.58
CA PHE A 28 -1.00 4.04 19.97
C PHE A 28 -1.83 2.77 20.10
N ILE A 29 -1.35 1.83 20.90
CA ILE A 29 -2.05 0.59 21.19
C ILE A 29 -2.14 0.40 22.68
N HIS A 30 -3.36 0.33 23.20
CA HIS A 30 -3.61 0.04 24.60
C HIS A 30 -3.74 -1.48 24.80
N LEU A 31 -2.86 -2.02 25.63
CA LEU A 31 -2.87 -3.39 26.12
C LEU A 31 -3.95 -3.51 27.19
N THR A 32 -5.02 -4.22 26.88
CA THR A 32 -6.23 -4.26 27.70
C THR A 32 -6.85 -5.65 27.70
N ARG A 33 -7.89 -5.89 28.49
CA ARG A 33 -8.58 -7.18 28.53
C ARG A 33 -9.91 -7.10 27.80
N SER A 34 -10.24 -8.17 27.10
CA SER A 34 -11.58 -8.39 26.56
C SER A 34 -12.60 -8.57 27.70
N ARG A 35 -13.89 -8.59 27.35
CA ARG A 35 -14.98 -8.86 28.31
C ARG A 35 -14.84 -10.22 29.02
N LEU A 36 -14.11 -11.16 28.42
CA LEU A 36 -13.82 -12.49 28.97
C LEU A 36 -12.53 -12.52 29.80
N GLY A 37 -11.92 -11.36 30.07
CA GLY A 37 -10.66 -11.22 30.80
C GLY A 37 -9.41 -11.57 30.00
N ILE A 38 -9.54 -12.05 28.75
CA ILE A 38 -8.42 -12.45 27.88
C ILE A 38 -7.69 -11.21 27.37
N ALA A 39 -6.35 -11.26 27.35
CA ALA A 39 -5.51 -10.25 26.72
C ALA A 39 -6.02 -9.83 25.33
N ALA A 40 -6.16 -8.53 25.14
CA ALA A 40 -6.71 -7.90 23.95
C ALA A 40 -5.98 -6.57 23.66
N LEU A 41 -6.08 -6.13 22.41
CA LEU A 41 -5.50 -4.87 21.95
C LEU A 41 -6.62 -3.87 21.69
N GLN A 42 -6.44 -2.62 22.08
CA GLN A 42 -7.30 -1.51 21.66
C GLN A 42 -6.45 -0.54 20.84
N LEU A 43 -6.86 -0.33 19.59
CA LEU A 43 -6.21 0.63 18.70
C LEU A 43 -6.68 2.04 19.06
N ILE A 44 -5.73 2.97 19.13
CA ILE A 44 -5.98 4.37 19.45
C ILE A 44 -5.26 5.22 18.41
N GLU A 45 -6.05 5.94 17.62
CA GLU A 45 -5.55 6.85 16.59
C GLU A 45 -4.89 8.08 17.22
N SER A 46 -3.91 8.66 16.54
CA SER A 46 -3.03 9.69 17.11
C SER A 46 -3.76 10.97 17.51
N HIS A 47 -4.85 11.30 16.81
CA HIS A 47 -5.70 12.46 17.13
C HIS A 47 -6.54 12.26 18.40
N ARG A 48 -6.66 11.03 18.91
CA ARG A 48 -7.30 10.73 20.20
C ARG A 48 -6.33 10.89 21.37
N ILE A 49 -5.04 11.13 21.14
CA ILE A 49 -4.09 11.51 22.21
C ILE A 49 -3.91 13.03 22.20
N GLY A 50 -4.22 13.68 23.32
CA GLY A 50 -4.13 15.14 23.42
C GLY A 50 -4.39 15.66 24.82
N GLU A 51 -4.26 16.98 24.99
CA GLU A 51 -4.37 17.63 26.31
C GLU A 51 -5.82 17.72 26.82
N GLY A 52 -6.80 17.80 25.91
CA GLY A 52 -8.19 18.02 26.27
C GLY A 52 -8.39 19.36 26.98
N ASN A 53 -9.35 19.44 27.90
CA ASN A 53 -9.65 20.66 28.68
C ASN A 53 -9.16 20.57 30.13
N THR A 54 -8.05 19.87 30.36
CA THR A 54 -7.58 19.50 31.70
C THR A 54 -6.41 20.38 32.13
N ALA A 55 -6.40 20.82 33.40
CA ALA A 55 -5.36 21.68 33.96
C ALA A 55 -4.02 20.96 34.26
N MET A 56 -3.97 19.64 34.06
CA MET A 56 -2.78 18.82 34.35
C MET A 56 -1.77 18.95 33.21
N GLN A 57 -0.56 19.43 33.55
CA GLN A 57 0.54 19.59 32.61
C GLN A 57 0.86 18.25 31.94
N SER A 58 0.64 18.21 30.63
CA SER A 58 1.14 17.17 29.74
C SER A 58 1.68 17.83 28.48
N PHE A 59 2.51 17.11 27.73
CA PHE A 59 3.04 17.56 26.46
C PHE A 59 2.21 16.90 25.36
N HIS A 60 1.21 17.63 24.84
CA HIS A 60 0.31 17.14 23.77
C HIS A 60 -0.37 15.81 24.14
N GLY A 61 -0.77 15.66 25.41
CA GLY A 61 -1.45 14.46 25.93
C GLY A 61 -0.52 13.39 26.51
N ILE A 62 0.79 13.60 26.57
CA ILE A 62 1.73 12.66 27.20
C ILE A 62 2.33 13.31 28.46
N THR A 63 2.17 12.67 29.61
CA THR A 63 2.80 13.09 30.87
C THR A 63 4.18 12.46 30.96
N LEU A 64 5.21 13.25 31.23
CA LEU A 64 6.60 12.79 31.33
C LEU A 64 7.10 12.85 32.77
N ASP A 65 8.06 11.98 33.10
CA ASP A 65 8.82 12.08 34.35
C ASP A 65 9.97 13.11 34.25
N ALA A 66 10.74 13.24 35.33
CA ALA A 66 11.88 14.17 35.38
C ALA A 66 12.99 13.87 34.36
N TRP A 67 13.04 12.65 33.81
CA TRP A 67 14.01 12.22 32.81
C TRP A 67 13.45 12.27 31.38
N GLY A 68 12.19 12.66 31.21
CA GLY A 68 11.51 12.70 29.92
C GLY A 68 10.89 11.36 29.50
N ALA A 69 10.80 10.37 30.40
CA ALA A 69 10.15 9.10 30.10
C ALA A 69 8.61 9.22 30.22
N PRO A 70 7.83 8.61 29.31
CA PRO A 70 6.37 8.62 29.41
C PRO A 70 5.86 7.93 30.68
N VAL A 71 4.98 8.61 31.42
CA VAL A 71 4.31 8.12 32.63
C VAL A 71 2.86 7.76 32.34
N SER A 72 2.15 8.61 31.60
CA SER A 72 0.77 8.37 31.18
C SER A 72 0.47 8.97 29.81
N TYR A 73 -0.53 8.39 29.15
CA TYR A 73 -1.11 8.87 27.90
C TYR A 73 -2.58 9.24 28.13
N ARG A 74 -2.94 10.48 27.81
CA ARG A 74 -4.31 10.98 27.88
C ARG A 74 -5.05 10.68 26.58
N VAL A 75 -6.06 9.83 26.69
CA VAL A 75 -6.96 9.49 25.57
C VAL A 75 -8.22 10.34 25.67
N LEU A 76 -8.50 11.09 24.62
CA LEU A 76 -9.69 11.90 24.44
C LEU A 76 -10.85 11.02 23.95
N GLU A 77 -11.93 11.04 24.71
CA GLU A 77 -13.22 10.45 24.35
C GLU A 77 -14.19 11.58 23.96
N ASP A 78 -15.33 11.24 23.38
CA ASP A 78 -16.24 12.27 22.81
C ASP A 78 -16.78 13.25 23.85
N GLN A 79 -16.84 12.85 25.13
CA GLN A 79 -17.36 13.67 26.23
C GLN A 79 -16.42 13.71 27.44
N SER A 80 -15.30 12.99 27.40
CA SER A 80 -14.44 12.78 28.56
C SER A 80 -12.99 12.58 28.14
N SER A 81 -12.09 12.45 29.12
CA SER A 81 -10.74 11.98 28.86
C SER A 81 -10.37 10.94 29.92
N ARG A 82 -9.60 9.94 29.50
CA ARG A 82 -9.06 8.90 30.38
C ARG A 82 -7.55 8.91 30.33
N GLU A 83 -6.92 8.73 31.48
CA GLU A 83 -5.47 8.58 31.60
C GLU A 83 -5.11 7.09 31.59
N LEU A 84 -4.24 6.70 30.67
CA LEU A 84 -3.70 5.34 30.60
C LEU A 84 -2.25 5.34 31.10
N PRO A 85 -1.86 4.42 31.99
CA PRO A 85 -0.47 4.32 32.42
C PRO A 85 0.42 3.91 31.23
N ALA A 86 1.63 4.46 31.16
CA ALA A 86 2.52 4.21 30.02
C ALA A 86 2.87 2.74 29.83
N GLN A 87 2.88 1.94 30.91
CA GLN A 87 3.13 0.49 30.84
C GLN A 87 2.05 -0.28 30.08
N SER A 88 0.82 0.24 29.98
CA SER A 88 -0.25 -0.40 29.22
C SER A 88 -0.37 0.15 27.79
N VAL A 89 0.48 1.08 27.37
CA VAL A 89 0.39 1.71 26.04
C VAL A 89 1.67 1.46 25.25
N LEU A 90 1.52 0.84 24.08
CA LEU A 90 2.58 0.79 23.08
C LEU A 90 2.46 2.04 22.20
N HIS A 91 3.44 2.93 22.31
CA HIS A 91 3.62 4.07 21.41
C HIS A 91 4.55 3.68 20.28
N VAL A 92 3.99 3.51 19.09
CA VAL A 92 4.67 2.98 17.91
C VAL A 92 4.92 4.10 16.91
N PHE A 93 6.19 4.40 16.65
CA PHE A 93 6.62 5.46 15.74
C PHE A 93 8.04 5.19 15.23
N GLU A 94 8.42 5.89 14.16
CA GLU A 94 9.80 5.93 13.66
C GLU A 94 10.56 7.06 14.38
N PRO A 95 11.54 6.76 15.27
CA PRO A 95 12.22 7.80 16.03
C PRO A 95 13.16 8.63 15.13
N GLU A 96 12.94 9.93 15.06
CA GLU A 96 13.82 10.87 14.33
C GLU A 96 14.67 11.72 15.27
N ASN A 97 14.08 12.18 16.38
CA ASN A 97 14.72 13.07 17.35
C ASN A 97 14.59 12.49 18.76
N ALA A 98 15.65 12.59 19.56
CA ALA A 98 15.66 12.06 20.93
C ALA A 98 14.68 12.77 21.88
N THR A 99 14.32 14.02 21.59
CA THR A 99 13.49 14.88 22.47
C THR A 99 12.03 14.95 22.01
N SER A 100 11.69 14.44 20.83
CA SER A 100 10.32 14.53 20.31
C SER A 100 9.38 13.64 21.11
N VAL A 101 8.34 14.25 21.70
CA VAL A 101 7.32 13.53 22.50
C VAL A 101 6.25 12.91 21.60
N ARG A 102 5.94 13.58 20.49
CA ARG A 102 5.03 13.14 19.42
C ARG A 102 5.82 13.03 18.13
N ASN A 103 5.38 12.21 17.18
CA ASN A 103 6.05 12.07 15.89
C ASN A 103 5.16 12.60 14.76
N ALA A 104 5.75 13.37 13.84
CA ALA A 104 5.02 13.89 12.69
C ALA A 104 4.99 12.88 11.54
N PRO A 105 4.00 12.96 10.61
CA PRO A 105 3.95 12.11 9.44
C PRO A 105 5.20 12.26 8.55
N THR A 106 5.69 11.17 7.99
CA THR A 106 6.89 11.20 7.11
C THR A 106 6.67 12.03 5.84
N ILE A 107 5.41 12.19 5.42
CA ILE A 107 5.00 13.02 4.27
C ILE A 107 4.82 14.50 4.62
N GLN A 108 5.12 14.95 5.85
CA GLN A 108 4.86 16.32 6.28
C GLN A 108 5.48 17.38 5.36
N HIS A 109 6.70 17.12 4.84
CA HIS A 109 7.42 18.05 3.98
C HIS A 109 6.71 18.34 2.65
N SER A 110 5.84 17.44 2.18
CA SER A 110 5.23 17.51 0.85
C SER A 110 3.71 17.68 0.86
N ILE A 111 3.10 17.90 2.03
CA ILE A 111 1.63 18.09 2.15
C ILE A 111 1.14 19.21 1.23
N ASN A 112 1.85 20.35 1.19
CA ASN A 112 1.47 21.47 0.33
C ASN A 112 1.56 21.10 -1.17
N HIS A 113 2.57 20.34 -1.58
CA HIS A 113 2.69 19.88 -2.96
C HIS A 113 1.58 18.93 -3.38
N ILE A 114 1.09 18.09 -2.47
CA ILE A 114 -0.05 17.20 -2.72
C ILE A 114 -1.33 18.02 -2.90
N LEU A 115 -1.56 19.03 -2.05
CA LEU A 115 -2.71 19.94 -2.16
C LEU A 115 -2.67 20.72 -3.47
N ASP A 116 -1.52 21.31 -3.80
CA ASP A 116 -1.29 22.05 -5.04
C ASP A 116 -1.57 21.18 -6.27
N GLU A 117 -1.10 19.93 -6.28
CA GLU A 117 -1.40 19.00 -7.38
C GLU A 117 -2.91 18.77 -7.55
N MET A 118 -3.66 18.56 -6.45
CA MET A 118 -5.10 18.35 -6.51
C MET A 118 -5.83 19.57 -7.08
N GLU A 119 -5.46 20.77 -6.64
CA GLU A 119 -6.04 22.03 -7.10
C GLU A 119 -5.71 22.29 -8.58
N LEU A 120 -4.44 22.13 -8.96
CA LEU A 120 -3.99 22.31 -10.34
C LEU A 120 -4.67 21.33 -11.29
N LEU A 121 -4.83 20.07 -10.89
CA LEU A 121 -5.57 19.08 -11.68
C LEU A 121 -7.05 19.45 -11.82
N ALA A 122 -7.67 20.02 -10.79
CA ALA A 122 -9.06 20.47 -10.85
C ALA A 122 -9.21 21.65 -11.83
N LEU A 123 -8.31 22.64 -11.77
CA LEU A 123 -8.29 23.78 -12.68
C LEU A 123 -8.03 23.35 -14.12
N GLU A 124 -7.09 22.44 -14.36
CA GLU A 124 -6.80 21.96 -15.71
C GLU A 124 -7.97 21.14 -16.27
N LYS A 125 -8.65 20.32 -15.45
CA LYS A 125 -9.88 19.63 -15.87
C LYS A 125 -10.99 20.61 -16.26
N HIS A 126 -11.13 21.73 -15.55
CA HIS A 126 -12.09 22.78 -15.90
C HIS A 126 -11.72 23.42 -17.23
N ALA A 127 -10.47 23.85 -17.38
CA ALA A 127 -9.98 24.46 -18.61
C ALA A 127 -10.13 23.54 -19.84
N VAL A 128 -9.90 22.22 -19.69
CA VAL A 128 -10.13 21.25 -20.76
C VAL A 128 -11.60 21.16 -21.15
N LYS A 129 -12.52 21.21 -20.17
CA LYS A 129 -13.97 21.22 -20.46
C LYS A 129 -14.39 22.48 -21.20
N ASP A 130 -13.95 23.65 -20.75
CA ASP A 130 -14.25 24.94 -21.40
C ASP A 130 -13.72 24.95 -22.84
N ASN A 131 -12.51 24.42 -23.05
CA ASN A 131 -11.90 24.31 -24.36
C ASN A 131 -12.63 23.33 -25.30
N CYS A 132 -13.22 22.26 -24.76
CA CYS A 132 -14.04 21.34 -25.54
C CYS A 132 -15.40 21.94 -25.89
N ASP A 133 -15.92 22.84 -25.05
CA ASP A 133 -17.17 23.56 -25.31
C ASP A 133 -16.98 24.61 -26.42
N VAL A 134 -15.88 25.36 -26.37
CA VAL A 134 -15.53 26.34 -27.40
C VAL A 134 -14.87 25.68 -28.60
N THR A 135 -15.66 25.25 -29.58
CA THR A 135 -15.12 24.60 -30.79
C THR A 135 -14.67 25.62 -31.86
N ARG A 136 -15.33 26.78 -31.96
CA ARG A 136 -15.10 27.77 -33.02
C ARG A 136 -15.28 29.19 -32.51
N VAL A 137 -14.46 30.11 -33.01
CA VAL A 137 -14.55 31.54 -32.69
C VAL A 137 -14.78 32.33 -33.97
N LEU A 138 -15.87 33.08 -34.02
CA LEU A 138 -16.16 34.03 -35.09
C LEU A 138 -15.64 35.41 -34.68
N LYS A 139 -14.82 36.04 -35.53
CA LYS A 139 -14.33 37.41 -35.33
C LYS A 139 -15.02 38.36 -36.31
N THR A 140 -15.63 39.42 -35.79
CA THR A 140 -16.26 40.51 -36.57
C THR A 140 -15.65 41.86 -36.14
N GLU A 141 -15.49 42.81 -37.07
CA GLU A 141 -14.88 44.12 -36.77
C GLU A 141 -15.77 45.01 -35.89
N THR A 142 -17.09 44.84 -35.95
CA THR A 142 -18.07 45.67 -35.25
C THR A 142 -18.51 45.13 -33.89
N GLY A 143 -18.17 43.88 -33.54
CA GLY A 143 -18.56 43.26 -32.26
C GLY A 143 -20.05 42.96 -32.09
N ASP A 144 -20.89 43.42 -33.02
CA ASP A 144 -22.32 43.14 -33.05
C ASP A 144 -22.57 41.75 -33.62
N LEU A 145 -22.85 40.80 -32.73
CA LEU A 145 -23.58 39.59 -33.09
C LEU A 145 -25.06 39.98 -33.21
N ASN A 146 -25.42 40.70 -34.27
CA ASN A 146 -26.82 40.99 -34.53
C ASN A 146 -27.54 39.66 -34.74
N ASP A 147 -28.55 39.42 -33.92
CA ASP A 147 -29.44 38.26 -33.85
C ASP A 147 -30.38 38.17 -35.08
N ASP A 148 -29.91 38.65 -36.23
CA ASP A 148 -30.61 38.57 -37.49
C ASP A 148 -30.21 37.26 -38.16
N SER A 149 -31.12 36.30 -38.01
CA SER A 149 -31.24 35.06 -38.76
C SER A 149 -30.80 35.19 -40.24
N ASP A 150 -29.54 34.87 -40.54
CA ASP A 150 -29.00 34.90 -41.91
C ASP A 150 -28.59 33.51 -42.41
N PHE A 151 -29.25 32.46 -41.90
CA PHE A 151 -29.21 31.11 -42.46
C PHE A 151 -30.56 30.75 -43.09
N ALA A 152 -30.85 31.35 -44.24
CA ALA A 152 -31.91 30.88 -45.11
C ALA A 152 -31.43 29.62 -45.85
N ILE A 153 -31.96 28.46 -45.47
CA ILE A 153 -32.04 27.33 -46.39
C ILE A 153 -33.14 27.72 -47.39
N GLU A 154 -32.81 27.81 -48.69
CA GLU A 154 -33.78 28.11 -49.74
C GLU A 154 -34.96 27.13 -49.66
N GLY A 155 -36.09 27.63 -49.15
CA GLY A 155 -37.34 26.87 -49.08
C GLY A 155 -38.22 27.26 -47.90
N GLN A 156 -39.18 28.15 -48.19
CA GLN A 156 -40.42 28.42 -47.46
C GLN A 156 -40.46 29.60 -46.47
N GLU A 157 -41.67 30.17 -46.45
CA GLU A 157 -42.07 31.52 -46.13
C GLU A 157 -41.97 31.90 -44.65
N ALA A 158 -41.77 33.20 -44.43
CA ALA A 158 -41.64 33.85 -43.13
C ALA A 158 -42.93 33.79 -42.30
N ALA A 159 -42.81 33.38 -41.03
CA ALA A 159 -43.74 33.78 -39.97
C ALA A 159 -43.08 33.73 -38.57
N GLN A 160 -43.16 34.88 -37.91
CA GLN A 160 -43.12 35.18 -36.47
C GLN A 160 -41.86 34.88 -35.65
N SER A 161 -41.44 35.98 -35.01
CA SER A 161 -40.40 36.14 -34.00
C SER A 161 -40.65 35.30 -32.75
N GLU A 162 -39.79 34.31 -32.51
CA GLU A 162 -39.54 33.74 -31.19
C GLU A 162 -38.05 33.92 -30.87
N SER A 163 -37.77 34.31 -29.63
CA SER A 163 -36.44 34.58 -29.08
C SER A 163 -35.46 33.43 -29.33
N THR A 164 -34.22 33.76 -29.70
CA THR A 164 -33.16 32.78 -29.96
C THR A 164 -32.87 31.90 -28.74
N ASP A 165 -33.21 30.61 -28.88
CA ASP A 165 -32.88 29.52 -27.96
C ASP A 165 -31.41 29.10 -28.19
N PRO A 166 -30.55 29.01 -27.16
CA PRO A 166 -29.15 28.55 -27.27
C PRO A 166 -28.97 27.17 -27.94
N THR A 167 -30.03 26.38 -28.12
CA THR A 167 -30.00 25.13 -28.90
C THR A 167 -29.81 25.33 -30.42
N SER A 168 -30.05 26.53 -30.95
CA SER A 168 -29.90 26.83 -32.39
C SER A 168 -28.42 26.91 -32.84
N LEU A 169 -27.56 27.52 -32.01
CA LEU A 169 -26.10 27.51 -32.19
C LEU A 169 -25.50 26.10 -32.07
N GLN A 170 -26.13 25.25 -31.24
CA GLN A 170 -25.76 23.85 -31.07
C GLN A 170 -26.10 22.98 -32.30
N ARG A 171 -26.99 23.44 -33.18
CA ARG A 171 -27.44 22.69 -34.37
C ARG A 171 -26.43 22.72 -35.54
N ILE A 172 -25.36 23.52 -35.43
CA ILE A 172 -24.28 23.68 -36.42
C ILE A 172 -23.14 22.65 -36.23
N THR A 173 -23.29 21.68 -35.32
CA THR A 173 -22.34 20.57 -35.16
C THR A 173 -22.61 19.47 -36.20
N GLY A 174 -22.00 19.61 -37.39
CA GLY A 174 -22.00 18.53 -38.38
C GLY A 174 -21.53 18.97 -39.77
N GLY A 175 -20.21 19.06 -39.98
CA GLY A 175 -19.57 19.00 -41.31
C GLY A 175 -20.15 19.87 -42.43
N LYS A 176 -20.65 21.08 -42.15
CA LYS A 176 -21.19 22.00 -43.17
C LYS A 176 -20.17 23.09 -43.55
N LEU A 177 -20.17 23.46 -44.83
CA LEU A 177 -19.47 24.62 -45.40
C LEU A 177 -20.13 25.91 -44.85
N VAL A 178 -19.34 26.76 -44.21
CA VAL A 178 -19.78 28.07 -43.69
C VAL A 178 -19.25 29.14 -44.64
N ALA A 179 -20.14 29.95 -45.21
CA ALA A 179 -19.78 31.14 -45.97
C ALA A 179 -19.62 32.32 -45.00
N LEU A 180 -18.53 33.10 -45.14
CA LEU A 180 -18.20 34.25 -44.29
C LEU A 180 -18.40 35.56 -45.08
N LYS A 181 -18.82 36.64 -44.41
CA LYS A 181 -18.93 37.97 -45.06
C LYS A 181 -17.54 38.56 -45.28
N THR A 182 -17.44 39.57 -46.16
CA THR A 182 -16.17 40.29 -46.39
C THR A 182 -15.67 40.89 -45.07
N ASN A 183 -14.42 40.61 -44.72
CA ASN A 183 -13.76 40.94 -43.44
C ASN A 183 -14.16 40.10 -42.21
N GLU A 184 -14.87 38.97 -42.35
CA GLU A 184 -15.08 38.00 -41.27
C GLU A 184 -14.09 36.83 -41.35
N SER A 185 -13.61 36.37 -40.19
CA SER A 185 -12.76 35.18 -40.10
C SER A 185 -13.32 34.20 -39.07
N LEU A 186 -13.47 32.94 -39.50
CA LEU A 186 -13.79 31.82 -38.62
C LEU A 186 -12.50 31.07 -38.29
N ASP A 187 -12.07 31.17 -37.03
CA ASP A 187 -10.91 30.43 -36.55
C ASP A 187 -11.37 29.16 -35.83
N SER A 188 -10.70 28.05 -36.13
CA SER A 188 -10.82 26.84 -35.32
C SER A 188 -10.04 27.03 -34.03
N PHE A 189 -10.69 26.84 -32.89
CA PHE A 189 -10.00 26.86 -31.61
C PHE A 189 -9.32 25.51 -31.38
N GLU A 190 -7.99 25.46 -31.52
CA GLU A 190 -7.19 24.28 -31.18
C GLU A 190 -6.62 24.44 -29.76
N PRO A 191 -7.18 23.73 -28.76
CA PRO A 191 -6.65 23.82 -27.41
C PRO A 191 -5.27 23.17 -27.31
N LYS A 192 -4.28 23.96 -26.88
CA LYS A 192 -2.89 23.51 -26.65
C LYS A 192 -2.65 22.95 -25.24
N ARG A 193 -3.73 22.55 -24.56
CA ARG A 193 -3.76 22.08 -23.17
C ARG A 193 -4.40 20.69 -23.10
N PRO A 194 -3.90 19.78 -22.25
CA PRO A 194 -2.77 19.95 -21.34
C PRO A 194 -1.43 19.95 -22.08
N SER A 195 -0.50 20.79 -21.63
CA SER A 195 0.83 20.88 -22.23
C SER A 195 1.80 19.87 -21.60
N PRO A 196 2.82 19.39 -22.35
CA PRO A 196 3.88 18.55 -21.78
C PRO A 196 4.58 19.18 -20.56
N THR A 197 4.68 20.52 -20.53
CA THR A 197 5.25 21.27 -19.39
C THR A 197 4.43 21.09 -18.12
N PHE A 198 3.09 21.09 -18.23
CA PHE A 198 2.21 20.84 -17.09
C PHE A 198 2.39 19.42 -16.55
N THR A 199 2.45 18.42 -17.43
CA THR A 199 2.72 17.03 -17.05
C THR A 199 4.07 16.88 -16.34
N GLY A 200 5.13 17.56 -16.83
CA GLY A 200 6.45 17.56 -16.19
C GLY A 200 6.47 18.23 -14.81
N PHE A 201 5.69 19.30 -14.63
CA PHE A 201 5.53 19.94 -13.32
C PHE A 201 4.80 19.03 -12.31
N LEU A 202 3.72 18.37 -12.74
CA LEU A 202 3.02 17.38 -11.90
C LEU A 202 3.94 16.20 -11.53
N GLU A 203 4.77 15.72 -12.47
CA GLU A 203 5.75 14.68 -12.18
C GLU A 203 6.77 15.14 -11.12
N HIS A 204 7.21 16.40 -11.16
CA HIS A 204 8.09 16.96 -10.13
C HIS A 204 7.43 16.99 -8.75
N LEU A 205 6.18 17.48 -8.66
CA LEU A 205 5.42 17.51 -7.39
C LEU A 205 5.24 16.10 -6.81
N ARG A 206 4.87 15.12 -7.65
CA ARG A 206 4.72 13.72 -7.21
C ARG A 206 6.03 13.09 -6.74
N ARG A 207 7.13 13.39 -7.43
CA ARG A 207 8.45 12.87 -7.07
C ARG A 207 8.91 13.41 -5.73
N ASP A 208 8.73 14.71 -5.51
CA ASP A 208 9.00 15.34 -4.21
C ASP A 208 8.08 14.77 -3.13
N ALA A 209 6.79 14.59 -3.43
CA ALA A 209 5.83 14.02 -2.49
C ALA A 209 6.11 12.58 -2.06
N ALA A 210 6.69 11.78 -2.97
CA ALA A 210 7.10 10.41 -2.66
C ALA A 210 8.39 10.34 -1.83
N LEU A 211 9.17 11.43 -1.74
CA LEU A 211 10.38 11.45 -0.92
C LEU A 211 10.02 11.13 0.54
N GLY A 212 10.90 10.43 1.24
CA GLY A 212 10.66 10.04 2.63
C GLY A 212 9.71 8.85 2.84
N VAL A 213 8.99 8.36 1.83
CA VAL A 213 8.17 7.13 1.92
C VAL A 213 8.80 6.00 1.12
N LEU A 214 8.75 6.06 -0.21
CA LEU A 214 9.28 5.05 -1.13
C LEU A 214 9.82 5.73 -2.39
N PRO A 215 10.80 5.14 -3.09
CA PRO A 215 11.23 5.66 -4.38
C PRO A 215 10.03 5.79 -5.34
N TYR A 216 9.85 6.96 -5.95
CA TYR A 216 8.74 7.23 -6.88
C TYR A 216 8.66 6.18 -8.00
N GLU A 217 9.81 5.77 -8.53
CA GLU A 217 9.90 4.79 -9.62
C GLU A 217 9.49 3.38 -9.19
N PHE A 218 9.55 3.09 -7.89
CA PHE A 218 9.02 1.84 -7.35
C PHE A 218 7.50 1.88 -7.22
N ALA A 219 6.94 3.02 -6.80
CA ALA A 219 5.52 3.14 -6.48
C ALA A 219 4.63 3.49 -7.68
N ALA A 220 5.12 4.30 -8.63
CA ALA A 220 4.30 4.91 -9.66
C ALA A 220 4.73 4.53 -11.09
N ASP A 221 5.99 4.79 -11.47
CA ASP A 221 6.44 4.58 -12.85
C ASP A 221 7.93 4.25 -12.94
N SER A 222 8.24 3.05 -13.44
CA SER A 222 9.61 2.57 -13.68
C SER A 222 10.03 2.61 -15.16
N SER A 223 9.16 3.08 -16.07
CA SER A 223 9.37 3.00 -17.52
C SER A 223 10.62 3.73 -18.01
N LYS A 224 11.02 4.81 -17.33
CA LYS A 224 12.18 5.64 -17.67
C LYS A 224 13.50 5.10 -17.10
N VAL A 225 13.47 4.02 -16.32
CA VAL A 225 14.64 3.49 -15.61
C VAL A 225 15.15 2.23 -16.30
N GLY A 226 16.42 2.24 -16.72
CA GLY A 226 17.08 1.04 -17.26
C GLY A 226 17.27 -0.06 -16.20
N GLY A 227 17.52 -1.31 -16.61
CA GLY A 227 17.54 -2.46 -15.71
C GLY A 227 18.49 -2.36 -14.51
N ALA A 228 19.65 -1.70 -14.64
CA ALA A 228 20.54 -1.44 -13.50
C ALA A 228 19.94 -0.45 -12.49
N GLY A 229 19.21 0.57 -12.97
CA GLY A 229 18.51 1.53 -12.12
C GLY A 229 17.33 0.89 -11.39
N VAL A 230 16.58 -0.01 -12.03
CA VAL A 230 15.47 -0.73 -11.38
C VAL A 230 15.97 -1.54 -10.20
N ARG A 231 17.11 -2.24 -10.33
CA ARG A 231 17.74 -2.95 -9.20
C ARG A 231 18.12 -2.01 -8.06
N LEU A 232 18.69 -0.85 -8.35
CA LEU A 232 19.02 0.14 -7.33
C LEU A 232 17.75 0.66 -6.62
N VAL A 233 16.68 0.91 -7.38
CA VAL A 233 15.39 1.36 -6.86
C VAL A 233 14.77 0.30 -5.93
N VAL A 234 14.74 -0.97 -6.34
CA VAL A 234 14.25 -2.08 -5.53
C VAL A 234 15.09 -2.25 -4.27
N ALA A 235 16.43 -2.16 -4.35
CA ALA A 235 17.30 -2.24 -3.18
C ALA A 235 17.08 -1.09 -2.18
N LYS A 236 16.83 0.13 -2.67
CA LYS A 236 16.46 1.27 -1.81
C LYS A 236 15.11 1.06 -1.13
N ALA A 237 14.12 0.53 -1.86
CA ALA A 237 12.80 0.20 -1.31
C ALA A 237 12.90 -0.91 -0.24
N ASP A 238 13.67 -1.96 -0.50
CA ASP A 238 13.92 -3.07 0.44
C ASP A 238 14.50 -2.57 1.77
N ARG A 239 15.43 -1.61 1.73
CA ARG A 239 15.97 -0.98 2.94
C ARG A 239 14.88 -0.26 3.76
N ARG A 240 13.92 0.40 3.09
CA ARG A 240 12.78 1.03 3.79
C ARG A 240 11.85 0.00 4.41
N PHE A 241 11.50 -1.04 3.67
CA PHE A 241 10.64 -2.13 4.18
C PHE A 241 11.29 -2.83 5.37
N SER A 242 12.58 -3.14 5.27
CA SER A 242 13.36 -3.74 6.37
C SER A 242 13.35 -2.86 7.62
N TYR A 243 13.51 -1.54 7.45
CA TYR A 243 13.43 -0.61 8.58
C TYR A 243 12.04 -0.58 9.21
N ARG A 244 10.96 -0.54 8.41
CA ARG A 244 9.58 -0.60 8.92
C ARG A 244 9.30 -1.92 9.64
N GLN A 245 9.75 -3.06 9.08
CA GLN A 245 9.65 -4.38 9.71
C GLN A 245 10.38 -4.41 11.06
N MET A 246 11.58 -3.84 11.15
CA MET A 246 12.32 -3.72 12.42
C MET A 246 11.51 -2.93 13.45
N ILE A 247 10.92 -1.79 13.07
CA ILE A 247 10.09 -0.98 13.97
C ILE A 247 8.86 -1.76 14.46
N LEU A 248 8.13 -2.43 13.56
CA LEU A 248 6.98 -3.28 13.92
C LEU A 248 7.40 -4.41 14.85
N ILE A 249 8.49 -5.11 14.55
CA ILE A 249 8.95 -6.24 15.36
C ILE A 249 9.32 -5.78 16.78
N GLN A 250 10.08 -4.68 16.89
CA GLN A 250 10.63 -4.24 18.17
C GLN A 250 9.62 -3.47 19.03
N ARG A 251 8.80 -2.60 18.41
CA ARG A 251 7.87 -1.73 19.14
C ARG A 251 6.45 -2.28 19.25
N PHE A 252 6.08 -3.27 18.43
CA PHE A 252 4.72 -3.82 18.42
C PHE A 252 4.68 -5.34 18.65
N ILE A 253 5.23 -6.14 17.73
CA ILE A 253 5.03 -7.60 17.73
C ILE A 253 5.64 -8.26 18.97
N LYS A 254 6.91 -7.97 19.31
CA LYS A 254 7.55 -8.52 20.52
C LYS A 254 6.83 -8.09 21.81
N PRO A 255 6.53 -6.80 22.04
CA PRO A 255 5.75 -6.39 23.20
C PRO A 255 4.37 -7.05 23.29
N VAL A 256 3.65 -7.18 22.17
CA VAL A 256 2.35 -7.88 22.15
C VAL A 256 2.51 -9.35 22.47
N TRP A 257 3.55 -10.02 21.96
CA TRP A 257 3.85 -11.41 22.32
C TRP A 257 4.08 -11.54 23.84
N PHE A 258 4.90 -10.67 24.43
CA PHE A 258 5.15 -10.67 25.87
C PHE A 258 3.87 -10.46 26.67
N TYR A 259 3.00 -9.58 26.20
CA TYR A 259 1.72 -9.33 26.83
C TYR A 259 0.78 -10.55 26.77
N VAL A 260 0.58 -11.11 25.58
CA VAL A 260 -0.40 -12.19 25.36
C VAL A 260 0.06 -13.51 25.95
N ILE A 261 1.31 -13.90 25.69
CA ILE A 261 1.85 -15.17 26.21
C ILE A 261 2.16 -15.07 27.69
N GLY A 262 2.65 -13.92 28.17
CA GLY A 262 2.80 -13.66 29.60
C GLY A 262 1.47 -13.77 30.35
N ASP A 263 0.40 -13.14 29.83
CA ASP A 263 -0.94 -13.26 30.42
C ASP A 263 -1.45 -14.71 30.45
N ALA A 264 -1.24 -15.47 29.37
CA ALA A 264 -1.66 -16.86 29.29
C ALA A 264 -0.89 -17.75 30.29
N ILE A 265 0.40 -17.48 30.51
CA ILE A 265 1.20 -18.17 31.53
C ILE A 265 0.72 -17.80 32.94
N ASP A 266 0.50 -16.52 33.21
CA ASP A 266 0.04 -16.03 34.53
C ASP A 266 -1.34 -16.58 34.89
N ARG A 267 -2.20 -16.84 33.89
CA ARG A 267 -3.51 -17.48 34.05
C ARG A 267 -3.44 -19.00 34.15
N GLY A 268 -2.28 -19.62 33.92
CA GLY A 268 -2.09 -21.07 33.94
C GLY A 268 -2.64 -21.80 32.71
N GLU A 269 -2.94 -21.09 31.62
CA GLU A 269 -3.37 -21.70 30.35
C GLU A 269 -2.19 -22.30 29.59
N LEU A 270 -1.00 -21.72 29.76
CA LEU A 270 0.26 -22.20 29.21
C LEU A 270 1.28 -22.48 30.32
N PRO A 271 2.09 -23.55 30.21
CA PRO A 271 3.17 -23.78 31.15
C PRO A 271 4.29 -22.75 30.96
N ALA A 272 4.89 -22.29 32.05
CA ALA A 272 6.05 -21.42 32.02
C ALA A 272 7.30 -22.18 31.54
N VAL A 273 7.61 -22.08 30.25
CA VAL A 273 8.84 -22.67 29.66
C VAL A 273 9.98 -21.66 29.73
N GLN A 274 11.18 -22.12 30.10
CA GLN A 274 12.37 -21.27 30.11
C GLN A 274 12.64 -20.71 28.70
N GLY A 275 12.75 -19.39 28.58
CA GLY A 275 13.04 -18.75 27.30
C GLY A 275 11.83 -18.51 26.40
N TRP A 276 10.59 -18.59 26.92
CA TRP A 276 9.36 -18.28 26.16
C TRP A 276 9.35 -16.88 25.50
N TRP A 277 10.16 -15.96 26.02
CA TRP A 277 10.35 -14.60 25.49
C TRP A 277 11.31 -14.53 24.29
N LYS A 278 12.04 -15.61 23.98
CA LYS A 278 12.95 -15.65 22.83
C LYS A 278 12.16 -16.00 21.58
N ILE A 279 11.71 -14.97 20.87
CA ILE A 279 11.00 -15.14 19.60
C ILE A 279 11.84 -14.65 18.41
N SER A 280 11.77 -15.41 17.33
CA SER A 280 12.09 -14.96 15.98
C SER A 280 10.80 -14.51 15.29
N CYS A 281 10.91 -13.52 14.41
CA CYS A 281 9.81 -13.09 13.56
C CYS A 281 10.26 -13.23 12.12
N VAL A 282 9.53 -14.02 11.34
CA VAL A 282 9.80 -14.19 9.91
C VAL A 282 9.10 -13.07 9.16
N THR A 283 9.85 -12.31 8.37
CA THR A 283 9.32 -11.24 7.53
C THR A 283 8.85 -11.78 6.19
N PRO A 284 7.92 -11.11 5.49
CA PRO A 284 7.56 -11.48 4.13
C PRO A 284 8.78 -11.56 3.19
N ARG A 285 8.67 -12.39 2.15
CA ARG A 285 9.70 -12.55 1.12
C ARG A 285 10.10 -11.20 0.53
N ARG A 286 11.40 -11.00 0.38
CA ARG A 286 11.95 -9.79 -0.28
C ARG A 286 11.60 -9.74 -1.77
N ILE A 287 11.37 -8.53 -2.26
CA ILE A 287 11.10 -8.29 -3.67
C ILE A 287 12.43 -8.29 -4.43
N THR A 288 12.48 -9.03 -5.54
CA THR A 288 13.67 -9.11 -6.40
C THR A 288 13.29 -9.11 -7.88
N VAL A 289 14.14 -8.53 -8.71
CA VAL A 289 14.00 -8.47 -10.17
C VAL A 289 14.59 -9.72 -10.84
N ASP A 290 15.60 -10.35 -10.21
CA ASP A 290 16.41 -11.43 -10.79
C ASP A 290 16.22 -12.76 -10.03
N ALA A 291 14.97 -13.08 -9.67
CA ALA A 291 14.62 -14.20 -8.80
C ALA A 291 15.26 -15.55 -9.18
N GLY A 292 15.37 -15.85 -10.49
CA GLY A 292 15.95 -17.10 -10.98
C GLY A 292 17.46 -17.18 -10.79
N ARG A 293 18.18 -16.07 -11.03
CA ARG A 293 19.64 -16.00 -10.86
C ARG A 293 20.01 -16.05 -9.38
N GLU A 294 19.28 -15.29 -8.55
CA GLU A 294 19.47 -15.28 -7.10
C GLU A 294 19.14 -16.64 -6.48
N ALA A 295 18.08 -17.32 -6.93
CA ALA A 295 17.76 -18.67 -6.46
C ALA A 295 18.88 -19.68 -6.80
N GLN A 296 19.52 -19.58 -7.96
CA GLN A 296 20.65 -20.45 -8.31
C GLN A 296 21.87 -20.18 -7.43
N GLN A 297 22.18 -18.91 -7.18
CA GLN A 297 23.28 -18.51 -6.30
C GLN A 297 23.02 -18.97 -4.86
N ASN A 298 21.81 -18.73 -4.34
CA ASN A 298 21.41 -19.18 -3.01
C ASN A 298 21.51 -20.71 -2.84
N ARG A 299 21.14 -21.50 -3.86
CA ARG A 299 21.36 -22.96 -3.83
C ARG A 299 22.84 -23.31 -3.73
N SER A 300 23.67 -22.66 -4.54
CA SER A 300 25.12 -22.86 -4.49
C SER A 300 25.72 -22.47 -3.14
N ASP A 301 25.28 -21.35 -2.55
CA ASP A 301 25.81 -20.86 -1.27
C ASP A 301 25.41 -21.78 -0.10
N VAL A 302 24.20 -22.34 -0.14
CA VAL A 302 23.75 -23.37 0.82
C VAL A 302 24.53 -24.67 0.63
N GLU A 303 24.74 -25.12 -0.61
CA GLU A 303 25.55 -26.31 -0.92
C GLU A 303 27.01 -26.16 -0.49
N MET A 304 27.58 -24.96 -0.63
CA MET A 304 28.95 -24.63 -0.18
C MET A 304 29.06 -24.35 1.33
N GLY A 305 27.94 -24.30 2.06
CA GLY A 305 27.91 -24.03 3.50
C GLY A 305 28.18 -22.58 3.90
N LEU A 306 28.14 -21.63 2.94
CA LEU A 306 28.27 -20.19 3.22
C LEU A 306 26.99 -19.60 3.81
N LYS A 307 25.86 -20.27 3.62
CA LYS A 307 24.54 -19.84 4.04
C LYS A 307 23.80 -20.97 4.74
N THR A 308 23.17 -20.68 5.88
CA THR A 308 22.39 -21.71 6.59
C THR A 308 21.08 -21.98 5.87
N ILE A 309 20.54 -23.19 6.06
CA ILE A 309 19.24 -23.57 5.49
C ILE A 309 18.14 -22.69 6.10
N SER A 310 18.24 -22.36 7.38
CA SER A 310 17.30 -21.46 8.06
C SER A 310 17.27 -20.08 7.41
N ASP A 311 18.43 -19.45 7.17
CA ASP A 311 18.51 -18.15 6.50
C ASP A 311 17.88 -18.19 5.11
N HIS A 312 18.05 -19.30 4.37
CA HIS A 312 17.43 -19.46 3.06
C HIS A 312 15.89 -19.45 3.11
N TYR A 313 15.29 -20.12 4.09
CA TYR A 313 13.84 -20.13 4.25
C TYR A 313 13.30 -18.80 4.77
N GLU A 314 14.00 -18.18 5.72
CA GLU A 314 13.62 -16.88 6.26
C GLU A 314 13.60 -15.80 5.16
N GLU A 315 14.54 -15.83 4.21
CA GLU A 315 14.52 -14.92 3.04
C GLU A 315 13.32 -15.13 2.11
N LEU A 316 12.81 -16.36 2.04
CA LEU A 316 11.59 -16.71 1.32
C LEU A 316 10.32 -16.40 2.12
N GLY A 317 10.47 -15.88 3.34
CA GLY A 317 9.38 -15.58 4.26
C GLY A 317 8.73 -16.83 4.84
N ALA A 318 9.49 -17.93 4.96
CA ALA A 318 9.02 -19.17 5.53
C ALA A 318 9.83 -19.53 6.79
N ASP A 319 9.16 -20.04 7.82
CA ASP A 319 9.83 -20.56 9.01
C ASP A 319 10.45 -21.92 8.72
N PHE A 320 11.73 -22.09 9.07
CA PHE A 320 12.44 -23.34 8.79
C PHE A 320 11.84 -24.56 9.51
N GLY A 321 11.41 -24.39 10.77
CA GLY A 321 10.84 -25.48 11.56
C GLY A 321 9.53 -25.98 10.95
N GLU A 322 8.64 -25.05 10.63
CA GLU A 322 7.36 -25.37 9.97
C GLU A 322 7.57 -26.02 8.59
N GLU A 323 8.52 -25.51 7.81
CA GLU A 323 8.85 -26.05 6.50
C GLU A 323 9.42 -27.47 6.56
N LEU A 324 10.24 -27.75 7.56
CA LEU A 324 10.77 -29.10 7.78
C LEU A 324 9.66 -30.09 8.14
N GLU A 325 8.74 -29.69 9.02
CA GLU A 325 7.56 -30.51 9.37
C GLU A 325 6.63 -30.70 8.17
N ARG A 326 6.40 -29.66 7.37
CA ARG A 326 5.62 -29.75 6.13
C ARG A 326 6.27 -30.73 5.16
N ARG A 327 7.58 -30.62 4.92
CA ARG A 327 8.32 -31.58 4.08
C ARG A 327 8.22 -33.00 4.59
N ALA A 328 8.30 -33.21 5.91
CA ALA A 328 8.16 -34.55 6.51
C ALA A 328 6.75 -35.13 6.30
N ARG A 329 5.70 -34.31 6.47
CA ARG A 329 4.30 -34.69 6.21
C ARG A 329 4.09 -35.03 4.74
N ASP A 330 4.57 -34.19 3.83
CA ASP A 330 4.45 -34.40 2.38
C ASP A 330 5.16 -35.69 1.96
N ALA A 331 6.39 -35.93 2.43
CA ALA A 331 7.14 -37.15 2.14
C ALA A 331 6.41 -38.40 2.64
N LYS A 332 5.85 -38.36 3.86
CA LYS A 332 5.06 -39.46 4.40
C LYS A 332 3.80 -39.71 3.56
N MET A 333 3.08 -38.66 3.18
CA MET A 333 1.88 -38.76 2.35
C MET A 333 2.18 -39.35 0.97
N ILE A 334 3.31 -38.97 0.35
CA ILE A 334 3.75 -39.53 -0.93
C ILE A 334 3.99 -41.05 -0.79
N LEU A 335 4.70 -41.48 0.26
CA LEU A 335 4.98 -42.90 0.50
C LEU A 335 3.70 -43.72 0.72
N GLU A 336 2.78 -43.21 1.53
CA GLU A 336 1.49 -43.86 1.81
C GLU A 336 0.63 -43.95 0.54
N THR A 337 0.63 -42.90 -0.29
CA THR A 337 -0.12 -42.87 -1.55
C THR A 337 0.46 -43.83 -2.58
N ALA A 338 1.79 -43.90 -2.70
CA ALA A 338 2.47 -44.86 -3.57
C ALA A 338 2.10 -46.31 -3.21
N ALA A 339 2.16 -46.64 -1.92
CA ALA A 339 1.78 -47.96 -1.41
C ALA A 339 0.30 -48.27 -1.62
N LYS A 340 -0.60 -47.31 -1.40
CA LYS A 340 -2.04 -47.48 -1.55
C LYS A 340 -2.46 -47.80 -2.98
N TYR A 341 -1.84 -47.15 -3.97
CA TYR A 341 -2.20 -47.32 -5.38
C TYR A 341 -1.26 -48.26 -6.14
N GLY A 342 -0.24 -48.82 -5.48
CA GLY A 342 0.73 -49.73 -6.11
C GLY A 342 1.57 -49.06 -7.21
N VAL A 343 1.73 -47.73 -7.14
CA VAL A 343 2.51 -46.97 -8.12
C VAL A 343 3.95 -46.76 -7.62
N PRO A 344 4.96 -46.87 -8.50
CA PRO A 344 6.34 -46.55 -8.13
C PRO A 344 6.47 -45.13 -7.58
N LEU A 345 7.27 -44.95 -6.52
CA LEU A 345 7.52 -43.65 -5.87
C LEU A 345 7.94 -42.56 -6.86
N GLU A 346 8.73 -42.93 -7.86
CA GLU A 346 9.27 -42.06 -8.90
C GLU A 346 8.19 -41.40 -9.77
N MET A 347 7.00 -42.02 -9.89
CA MET A 347 5.87 -41.42 -10.61
C MET A 347 5.22 -40.27 -9.83
N LEU A 348 5.35 -40.27 -8.50
CA LEU A 348 4.80 -39.23 -7.62
C LEU A 348 5.86 -38.19 -7.22
N TRP A 349 7.14 -38.58 -7.20
CA TRP A 349 8.27 -37.72 -6.83
C TRP A 349 9.36 -37.76 -7.91
N LYS A 350 9.59 -36.62 -8.59
CA LYS A 350 10.48 -36.48 -9.76
C LYS A 350 10.08 -37.37 -10.96
N PRO A 351 8.85 -37.23 -11.51
CA PRO A 351 8.36 -38.05 -12.64
C PRO A 351 9.14 -37.89 -13.95
N SER A 352 9.98 -36.87 -14.08
CA SER A 352 10.87 -36.63 -15.23
C SER A 352 12.27 -37.25 -15.08
N GLY A 353 12.60 -37.83 -13.91
CA GLY A 353 13.79 -38.67 -13.73
C GLY A 353 13.52 -40.05 -14.33
N GLY A 354 13.68 -40.17 -15.64
CA GLY A 354 13.18 -41.29 -16.44
C GLY A 354 13.42 -42.68 -15.87
N THR A 355 12.34 -43.37 -15.54
CA THR A 355 12.29 -44.83 -15.43
C THR A 355 11.68 -45.37 -16.72
N LEU A 356 12.51 -45.97 -17.57
CA LEU A 356 12.03 -46.89 -18.60
C LEU A 356 11.40 -48.08 -17.88
N ILE A 357 10.08 -48.18 -17.90
CA ILE A 357 9.39 -49.40 -17.48
C ILE A 357 9.77 -50.46 -18.53
N ALA A 358 10.66 -51.39 -18.17
CA ALA A 358 10.84 -52.60 -18.94
C ALA A 358 9.51 -53.37 -18.91
N PRO A 359 8.98 -53.83 -20.05
CA PRO A 359 7.76 -54.62 -20.06
C PRO A 359 7.96 -55.90 -19.24
N PRO A 360 6.90 -56.42 -18.60
CA PRO A 360 6.99 -57.63 -17.79
C PRO A 360 7.53 -58.79 -18.63
N VAL A 361 8.57 -59.45 -18.14
CA VAL A 361 9.09 -60.70 -18.71
C VAL A 361 7.96 -61.73 -18.64
N VAL A 362 7.43 -62.09 -19.80
CA VAL A 362 6.53 -63.24 -19.92
C VAL A 362 7.43 -64.47 -19.88
N ASP A 363 7.43 -65.19 -18.76
CA ASP A 363 8.02 -66.52 -18.68
C ASP A 363 7.23 -67.45 -19.62
N THR A 364 7.79 -67.70 -20.80
CA THR A 364 7.36 -68.82 -21.64
C THR A 364 7.85 -70.11 -21.00
N PRO A 365 6.96 -71.07 -20.64
CA PRO A 365 7.39 -72.35 -20.10
C PRO A 365 8.12 -73.15 -21.18
N THR A 366 9.39 -73.49 -20.92
CA THR A 366 10.10 -74.56 -21.61
C THR A 366 9.39 -75.88 -21.35
N GLY A 367 9.07 -76.60 -22.43
CA GLY A 367 8.11 -77.70 -22.45
C GLY A 367 8.55 -79.03 -21.83
N GLU A 368 7.60 -79.95 -21.87
CA GLU A 368 7.81 -81.39 -22.03
C GLU A 368 7.66 -81.77 -23.51
#